data_AF-A0A832YIL7-F1
#
_entry.id   AF-A0A832YIL7-F1
#
_cell.length_a   1.000
_cell.length_b   1.000
_cell.length_c   1.000
_cell.angle_alpha   90.00
_cell.angle_beta   90.00
_cell.angle_gamma   90.00
#
_symmetry.space_group_name_H-M   'P 1'
#
loop_
_entity.id
_entity.type
_entity.pdbx_description
1 polymer ?
#
loop_
_entity_poly.entity_id
_entity_poly.type
_entity_poly.pdbx_seq_one_letter_code
_entity_poly.pdbx_strand_id
1 'polypeptide(L)' 'MMRGGNRQMRRMMDKMGLDMEEIPNVQEVIIKTDKKEIIIP' A
#
# COMPACT_ATOMS: atom_id res chain seq x y z
N MET A 1 -0.08 -10.02 -20.95
CA MET A 1 -0.74 -10.69 -19.81
C MET A 1 -0.58 -9.80 -18.56
N MET A 2 -1.49 -9.91 -17.58
CA MET A 2 -1.69 -9.03 -16.39
C MET A 2 -2.50 -7.73 -16.59
N ARG A 3 -3.78 -7.84 -17.01
CA ARG A 3 -4.74 -6.69 -17.00
C ARG A 3 -5.91 -6.82 -16.02
N GLY A 4 -6.02 -7.94 -15.29
CA GLY A 4 -7.18 -8.25 -14.42
C GLY A 4 -6.95 -8.11 -12.91
N GLY A 5 -5.73 -8.34 -12.41
CA GLY A 5 -5.45 -8.41 -10.97
C GLY A 5 -5.39 -7.05 -10.25
N ASN A 6 -5.19 -5.96 -11.00
CA ASN A 6 -4.86 -4.66 -10.42
C ASN A 6 -6.09 -3.78 -10.07
N ARG A 7 -7.30 -4.16 -10.49
CA ARG A 7 -8.53 -3.38 -10.22
C ARG A 7 -9.10 -3.62 -8.83
N GLN A 8 -9.04 -4.86 -8.34
CA GLN A 8 -9.52 -5.20 -7.00
C GLN A 8 -8.62 -4.58 -5.94
N MET A 9 -7.30 -4.63 -6.16
CA MET A 9 -6.30 -3.94 -5.34
C MET A 9 -6.55 -2.42 -5.32
N ARG A 10 -6.75 -1.78 -6.49
CA ARG A 10 -7.11 -0.36 -6.57
C ARG A 10 -8.33 0.00 -5.74
N ARG A 11 -9.45 -0.71 -5.94
CA ARG A 11 -10.68 -0.48 -5.16
C ARG A 11 -10.51 -0.70 -3.66
N MET A 12 -9.63 -1.61 -3.25
CA MET A 12 -9.35 -1.86 -1.85
C MET A 12 -8.56 -0.71 -1.23
N MET A 13 -7.56 -0.18 -1.94
CA MET A 13 -6.78 0.98 -1.51
C MET A 13 -7.63 2.26 -1.48
N ASP A 14 -8.47 2.48 -2.51
CA ASP A 14 -9.44 3.59 -2.53
C ASP A 14 -10.37 3.54 -1.31
N LYS A 15 -10.85 2.35 -0.94
CA LYS A 15 -11.70 2.14 0.26
C LYS A 15 -10.96 2.38 1.58
N MET A 16 -9.65 2.21 1.61
CA MET A 16 -8.83 2.53 2.78
C MET A 16 -8.49 4.02 2.86
N GLY A 17 -8.92 4.84 1.87
CA GLY A 17 -8.55 6.25 1.79
C GLY A 17 -7.06 6.46 1.54
N LEU A 18 -6.38 5.44 1.04
CA LEU A 18 -4.97 5.51 0.69
C LEU A 18 -4.88 6.10 -0.70
N ASP A 19 -4.44 7.35 -0.79
CA ASP A 19 -4.18 7.96 -2.08
C ASP A 19 -3.01 7.23 -2.73
N MET A 20 -3.18 6.81 -3.98
CA MET A 20 -2.11 6.16 -4.76
C MET A 20 -1.17 7.20 -5.39
N GLU A 21 -1.05 8.34 -4.75
CA GLU A 21 -0.04 9.31 -5.13
C GLU A 21 1.33 8.78 -4.74
N GLU A 22 2.29 8.95 -5.63
CA GLU A 22 3.68 8.68 -5.31
C GLU A 22 4.08 9.58 -4.14
N ILE A 23 4.60 8.99 -3.07
CA ILE A 23 5.13 9.74 -1.93
C ILE A 23 6.63 9.91 -2.18
N PRO A 24 7.08 11.08 -2.70
CA PRO A 24 8.49 11.28 -2.98
C PRO A 24 9.30 11.36 -1.68
N ASN A 25 10.55 10.90 -1.73
CA ASN A 25 11.51 10.95 -0.61
C ASN A 25 11.12 10.14 0.65
N VAL A 26 10.36 9.05 0.50
CA VAL A 26 10.16 8.09 1.60
C VAL A 26 11.50 7.46 1.95
N GLN A 27 11.86 7.52 3.23
CA GLN A 27 13.08 6.92 3.79
C GLN A 27 12.79 5.60 4.54
N GLU A 28 11.56 5.41 5.00
CA GLU A 28 11.18 4.23 5.78
C GLU A 28 9.66 4.07 5.77
N VAL A 29 9.18 2.83 5.75
CA VAL A 29 7.77 2.46 5.89
C VAL A 29 7.60 1.51 7.08
N ILE A 30 6.69 1.85 7.99
CA ILE A 30 6.32 1.03 9.15
C ILE A 30 4.92 0.49 8.95
N ILE A 31 4.80 -0.82 8.75
CA ILE A 31 3.52 -1.52 8.64
C ILE A 31 3.22 -2.17 9.99
N LYS A 32 2.31 -1.57 10.76
CA LYS A 32 1.83 -2.11 12.03
C LYS A 32 0.68 -3.08 11.78
N THR A 33 0.80 -4.30 12.30
CA THR A 33 -0.29 -5.29 12.36
C THR A 33 -0.58 -5.63 13.81
N ASP A 34 -1.69 -6.32 14.06
CA ASP A 34 -2.08 -6.83 15.38
C ASP A 34 -1.02 -7.74 16.03
N LYS A 35 -0.21 -8.41 15.21
CA LYS A 35 0.75 -9.43 15.65
C LYS A 35 2.20 -9.02 15.55
N LYS A 36 2.52 -8.08 14.66
CA LYS A 36 3.91 -7.69 14.38
C LYS A 36 4.01 -6.34 13.69
N GLU A 37 5.18 -5.75 13.81
CA GLU A 37 5.59 -4.60 13.01
C GLU A 37 6.55 -5.06 11.92
N ILE A 38 6.35 -4.57 10.71
CA ILE A 38 7.25 -4.80 9.57
C ILE A 38 7.86 -3.44 9.21
N ILE A 39 9.18 -3.37 9.26
CA ILE A 39 9.96 -2.17 8.97
C ILE A 39 10.66 -2.37 7.63
N ILE A 40 10.43 -1.46 6.69
CA ILE A 40 11.04 -1.47 5.35
C ILE A 40 11.80 -0.15 5.17
N PRO A 41 13.14 -0.15 5.22
CA PRO A 41 13.95 1.02 4.90
C PRO A 41 14.02 1.30 3.39
#